data_AF-M9TFJ4-F1
#
_entry.id   AF-M9TFJ4-F1
#
_cell.length_a   1.000
_cell.length_b   1.000
_cell.length_c   1.000
_cell.angle_alpha   90.00
_cell.angle_beta   90.00
_cell.angle_gamma   90.00
#
_symmetry.space_group_name_H-M   'P 1'
#
loop_
_entity.id
_entity.type
_entity.pdbx_description
1 polymer ?
#
loop_
_entity_poly.entity_id
_entity_poly.type
_entity_poly.pdbx_seq_one_letter_code
_entity_poly.pdbx_strand_id
1 'polypeptide(L)'
;KQIQRKDDANLASWDIKFVETKDGYNIDSYHAIYGNQLFMKSRLYNNGDKNFTDDRDLSTLISGGFSPNMALALTAPKNAKESVIIVEYQRFDNDYILNWETTQWRKG
;
A
#
# COMPACT_ATOMS: atom_id res chain seq x y z
N LYS A 1 -3.67 6.94 1.71
CA LYS A 1 -3.90 7.88 2.83
C LYS A 1 -2.61 8.06 3.62
N GLN A 2 -2.24 9.29 3.93
CA GLN A 2 -1.12 9.61 4.82
C GLN A 2 -1.64 9.74 6.26
N ILE A 3 -0.92 9.14 7.22
CA ILE A 3 -1.26 9.15 8.64
C ILE A 3 0.03 9.38 9.42
N GLN A 4 0.14 10.48 10.17
CA GLN A 4 1.23 10.66 11.13
C GLN A 4 0.95 9.75 12.34
N ARG A 5 1.76 8.69 12.50
CA ARG A 5 1.58 7.69 13.56
C ARG A 5 2.20 8.12 14.88
N LYS A 6 3.33 8.81 14.82
CA LYS A 6 4.04 9.35 15.98
C LYS A 6 4.52 10.76 15.69
N ASP A 7 4.43 11.59 16.72
CA ASP A 7 4.88 12.97 16.73
C ASP A 7 5.31 13.30 18.16
N ASP A 8 6.53 12.90 18.50
CA ASP A 8 7.15 13.18 19.79
C ASP A 8 8.51 13.87 19.61
N ALA A 9 9.13 14.26 20.73
CA ALA A 9 10.36 15.05 20.72
C ALA A 9 11.54 14.38 19.99
N ASN A 10 11.50 13.06 19.78
CA ASN A 10 12.59 12.29 19.20
C ASN A 10 12.19 11.48 17.96
N LEU A 11 10.89 11.37 17.67
CA LEU A 11 10.37 10.57 16.57
C LEU A 11 9.17 11.21 15.91
N ALA A 12 9.30 11.45 14.61
CA ALA A 12 8.17 11.69 13.72
C ALA A 12 8.06 10.52 12.73
N SER A 13 6.88 9.93 12.63
CA SER A 13 6.65 8.74 11.78
C SER A 13 5.34 8.88 11.01
N TRP A 14 5.36 8.51 9.73
CA TRP A 14 4.20 8.55 8.84
C TRP A 14 3.97 7.21 8.17
N ASP A 15 2.72 6.74 8.20
CA ASP A 15 2.25 5.64 7.38
C ASP A 15 1.57 6.19 6.13
N ILE A 16 1.97 5.68 4.97
CA ILE A 16 1.26 5.89 3.70
C ILE A 16 0.52 4.58 3.38
N LYS A 17 -0.76 4.52 3.76
CA LYS A 17 -1.57 3.30 3.64
C LYS A 17 -2.42 3.30 2.38
N PHE A 18 -2.52 2.14 1.75
CA PHE A 18 -3.54 1.86 0.76
C PHE A 18 -4.95 2.09 1.35
N VAL A 19 -5.90 2.53 0.54
CA VAL A 19 -7.29 2.79 0.96
C VAL A 19 -8.22 1.89 0.18
N GLU A 20 -8.41 2.21 -1.09
CA GLU A 20 -9.23 1.46 -2.03
C GLU A 20 -8.80 1.76 -3.46
N THR A 21 -9.21 0.92 -4.41
CA THR A 21 -9.04 1.16 -5.84
C THR A 21 -10.11 2.13 -6.37
N LYS A 22 -9.96 2.57 -7.62
CA LYS A 22 -10.97 3.36 -8.34
C LYS A 22 -12.34 2.65 -8.43
N ASP A 23 -12.34 1.32 -8.35
CA ASP A 23 -13.54 0.47 -8.40
C ASP A 23 -14.17 0.25 -7.01
N GLY A 24 -13.64 0.90 -5.96
CA GLY A 24 -14.17 0.84 -4.60
C GLY A 24 -13.80 -0.43 -3.81
N TYR A 25 -12.83 -1.22 -4.29
CA TYR A 25 -12.34 -2.38 -3.55
C TYR A 25 -11.21 -1.98 -2.60
N ASN A 26 -11.26 -2.50 -1.38
CA ASN A 26 -10.24 -2.39 -0.36
C ASN A 26 -9.76 -3.79 0.09
N ILE A 27 -8.83 -3.83 1.06
CA ILE A 27 -8.26 -5.10 1.56
C ILE A 27 -9.30 -6.04 2.18
N ASP A 28 -10.41 -5.49 2.70
CA ASP A 28 -11.48 -6.22 3.38
C ASP A 28 -12.66 -6.54 2.45
N SER A 29 -12.59 -6.14 1.19
CA SER A 29 -13.67 -6.37 0.24
C SER A 29 -13.93 -7.86 0.04
N TYR A 30 -15.21 -8.23 0.07
CA TYR A 30 -15.60 -9.63 -0.02
C TYR A 30 -16.89 -9.79 -0.82
N HIS A 31 -16.83 -10.70 -1.78
CA HIS A 31 -18.00 -11.21 -2.49
C HIS A 31 -18.13 -12.71 -2.23
N ALA A 32 -19.36 -13.19 -2.00
CA ALA A 32 -19.62 -14.60 -1.66
C ALA A 32 -19.06 -15.58 -2.71
N ILE A 33 -19.06 -15.19 -3.99
CA ILE A 33 -18.56 -16.02 -5.11
C ILE A 33 -17.08 -15.72 -5.44
N TYR A 34 -16.69 -14.44 -5.57
CA TYR A 34 -15.39 -14.05 -6.13
C TYR A 34 -14.34 -13.70 -5.06
N GLY A 35 -14.70 -13.74 -3.78
CA GLY A 35 -13.82 -13.30 -2.70
C GLY A 35 -13.50 -11.80 -2.85
N ASN A 36 -12.25 -11.43 -2.58
CA ASN A 36 -11.78 -10.07 -2.80
C ASN A 36 -11.40 -9.84 -4.28
N GLN A 37 -11.99 -8.86 -4.93
CA GLN A 37 -11.77 -8.55 -6.36
C GLN A 37 -10.77 -7.41 -6.59
N LEU A 38 -10.03 -7.03 -5.55
CA LEU A 38 -9.15 -5.85 -5.49
C LEU A 38 -8.33 -5.59 -6.76
N PHE A 39 -7.67 -6.62 -7.26
CA PHE A 39 -6.82 -6.55 -8.46
C PHE A 39 -7.18 -7.63 -9.48
N MET A 40 -8.44 -8.11 -9.49
CA MET A 40 -8.91 -9.12 -10.43
C MET A 40 -9.35 -8.46 -11.74
N LYS A 41 -8.72 -8.81 -12.86
CA LYS A 41 -9.03 -8.27 -14.19
C LYS A 41 -10.32 -8.85 -14.76
N SER A 42 -10.53 -10.15 -14.62
CA SER A 42 -11.70 -10.87 -15.11
C SER A 42 -12.15 -11.95 -14.12
N ARG A 43 -13.46 -12.06 -13.92
CA ARG A 43 -14.05 -13.11 -13.08
C ARG A 43 -14.04 -14.48 -13.73
N LEU A 44 -14.06 -14.54 -15.07
CA LEU A 44 -14.35 -15.77 -15.83
C LEU A 44 -13.27 -16.15 -16.84
N TYR A 45 -12.31 -15.27 -17.09
CA TYR A 45 -11.36 -15.40 -18.19
C TYR A 45 -9.92 -15.23 -17.69
N ASN A 46 -8.97 -15.42 -18.61
CA ASN A 46 -7.52 -15.26 -18.43
C ASN A 46 -6.86 -16.37 -17.60
N ASN A 47 -5.56 -16.59 -17.83
CA ASN A 47 -4.72 -17.39 -16.96
C ASN A 47 -4.36 -16.58 -15.71
N GLY A 48 -4.01 -17.23 -14.60
CA GLY A 48 -3.77 -16.57 -13.31
C GLY A 48 -2.74 -15.44 -13.38
N ASP A 49 -1.61 -15.66 -14.07
CA ASP A 49 -0.54 -14.68 -14.29
C ASP A 49 -0.95 -13.48 -15.15
N LYS A 50 -2.05 -13.61 -15.91
CA LYS A 50 -2.58 -12.60 -16.82
C LYS A 50 -3.93 -12.03 -16.37
N ASN A 51 -4.35 -12.35 -15.14
CA ASN A 51 -5.65 -11.95 -14.62
C ASN A 51 -5.56 -10.88 -13.50
N PHE A 52 -4.40 -10.25 -13.36
CA PHE A 52 -4.22 -9.08 -12.50
C PHE A 52 -4.50 -7.78 -13.26
N THR A 53 -4.94 -6.74 -12.54
CA THR A 53 -5.08 -5.38 -13.09
C THR A 53 -3.77 -4.92 -13.73
N ASP A 54 -3.85 -4.33 -14.92
CA ASP A 54 -2.67 -3.84 -15.64
C ASP A 54 -2.01 -2.67 -14.90
N ASP A 55 -0.68 -2.53 -14.98
CA ASP A 55 0.08 -1.46 -14.28
C ASP A 55 -0.42 -0.04 -14.55
N ARG A 56 -0.94 0.20 -15.76
CA ARG A 56 -1.52 1.48 -16.18
C ARG A 56 -2.85 1.80 -15.51
N ASP A 57 -3.52 0.80 -14.98
CA ASP A 57 -4.79 0.90 -14.26
C ASP A 57 -4.61 0.86 -12.75
N LEU A 58 -3.39 0.54 -12.27
CA LEU A 58 -3.01 0.62 -10.87
C LEU A 58 -2.69 2.06 -10.47
N SER A 59 -2.84 2.35 -9.18
CA SER A 59 -2.27 3.57 -8.59
C SER A 59 -0.76 3.58 -8.80
N THR A 60 -0.18 4.73 -9.13
CA THR A 60 1.27 4.88 -9.34
C THR A 60 2.09 4.56 -8.08
N LEU A 61 1.48 4.65 -6.89
CA LEU A 61 2.12 4.20 -5.64
C LEU A 61 2.29 2.68 -5.57
N ILE A 62 1.51 1.91 -6.33
CA ILE A 62 1.58 0.45 -6.40
C ILE A 62 2.55 0.02 -7.52
N SER A 63 2.41 0.58 -8.73
CA SER A 63 3.21 0.16 -9.89
C SER A 63 4.59 0.83 -9.99
N GLY A 64 4.72 2.09 -9.55
CA GLY A 64 5.96 2.86 -9.62
C GLY A 64 6.66 3.02 -8.26
N GLY A 65 5.90 3.40 -7.24
CA GLY A 65 6.40 3.58 -5.87
C GLY A 65 6.03 4.93 -5.26
N PHE A 66 6.49 5.17 -4.04
CA PHE A 66 6.20 6.37 -3.27
C PHE A 66 7.48 7.21 -3.08
N SER A 67 7.38 8.51 -3.37
CA SER A 67 8.45 9.48 -3.13
C SER A 67 8.12 10.30 -1.87
N PRO A 68 8.72 9.98 -0.70
CA PRO A 68 8.46 10.72 0.54
C PRO A 68 8.97 12.16 0.44
N ASN A 69 8.17 13.11 0.93
CA ASN A 69 8.57 14.49 1.14
C ASN A 69 8.03 14.96 2.50
N MET A 70 8.91 14.95 3.50
CA MET A 70 8.60 15.31 4.89
C MET A 70 9.63 16.33 5.39
N ALA A 71 9.20 17.23 6.27
CA ALA A 71 10.06 18.23 6.89
C ALA A 71 9.81 18.25 8.40
N LEU A 72 10.87 18.54 9.15
CA LEU A 72 10.84 18.68 10.61
C LEU A 72 11.77 19.83 11.04
N ALA A 73 11.47 20.42 12.20
CA ALA A 73 12.31 21.44 12.82
C ALA A 73 12.93 20.89 14.10
N LEU A 74 14.26 20.91 14.19
CA LEU A 74 14.99 20.49 15.40
C LEU A 74 15.42 21.71 16.18
N THR A 75 15.18 21.70 17.48
CA THR A 75 15.65 22.75 18.41
C THR A 75 16.71 22.18 19.32
N ALA A 76 17.82 22.91 19.50
CA ALA A 76 18.92 22.50 20.35
C ALA A 76 19.42 23.65 21.26
N PRO A 77 19.98 23.34 22.45
CA PRO A 77 20.68 24.33 23.28
C PRO A 77 21.84 24.99 22.54
N LYS A 78 22.19 26.24 22.90
CA LYS A 78 23.26 27.02 22.24
C LYS A 78 24.64 26.35 22.27
N ASN A 79 24.89 25.45 23.22
CA ASN A 79 26.16 24.72 23.37
C ASN A 79 26.14 23.32 22.75
N ALA A 80 25.03 22.92 22.10
CA ALA A 80 24.96 21.65 21.38
C ALA A 80 25.93 21.67 20.18
N LYS A 81 26.69 20.59 20.00
CA LYS A 81 27.73 20.49 18.96
C LYS A 81 27.38 19.50 17.86
N GLU A 82 26.68 18.43 18.21
CA GLU A 82 26.34 17.34 17.30
C GLU A 82 25.00 16.72 17.68
N SER A 83 24.36 16.08 16.71
CA SER A 83 23.15 15.29 16.89
C SER A 83 23.10 14.21 15.80
N VAL A 84 22.26 13.21 16.01
CA VAL A 84 22.06 12.12 15.06
C VAL A 84 20.62 12.11 14.61
N ILE A 85 20.41 11.99 13.31
CA ILE A 85 19.10 11.74 12.70
C ILE A 85 19.16 10.41 11.98
N ILE A 86 18.23 9.53 12.33
CA ILE A 86 18.07 8.22 11.70
C ILE A 86 16.81 8.28 10.84
N VAL A 87 16.94 7.92 9.57
CA VAL A 87 15.83 7.87 8.63
C VAL A 87 15.60 6.41 8.26
N GLU A 88 14.43 5.88 8.66
CA GLU A 88 14.04 4.50 8.39
C GLU A 88 12.94 4.47 7.32
N TYR A 89 13.15 3.65 6.28
CA TYR A 89 12.13 3.35 5.28
C TYR A 89 11.69 1.91 5.40
N GLN A 90 10.38 1.70 5.44
CA GLN A 90 9.77 0.38 5.54
C GLN A 90 8.62 0.26 4.53
N ARG A 91 8.54 -0.91 3.88
CA ARG A 91 7.42 -1.29 3.03
C ARG A 91 6.77 -2.54 3.61
N PHE A 92 5.44 -2.52 3.71
CA PHE A 92 4.64 -3.67 4.13
C PHE A 92 3.90 -4.19 2.91
N ASP A 93 4.31 -5.37 2.45
CA ASP A 93 3.75 -6.00 1.26
C ASP A 93 2.57 -6.91 1.63
N ASN A 94 1.60 -7.05 0.73
CA ASN A 94 0.48 -7.98 0.86
C ASN A 94 0.40 -8.90 -0.36
N ASP A 95 0.04 -10.16 -0.11
CA ASP A 95 -0.16 -11.13 -1.16
C ASP A 95 -1.61 -11.12 -1.63
N TYR A 96 -1.81 -10.88 -2.92
CA TYR A 96 -3.11 -10.98 -3.58
C TYR A 96 -3.11 -12.21 -4.50
N ILE A 97 -3.78 -13.28 -4.07
CA ILE A 97 -3.71 -14.60 -4.69
C ILE A 97 -5.03 -14.93 -5.39
N LEU A 98 -4.97 -15.22 -6.69
CA LEU A 98 -6.12 -15.66 -7.48
C LEU A 98 -6.09 -17.19 -7.65
N ASN A 99 -7.20 -17.84 -7.30
CA ASN A 99 -7.41 -19.27 -7.51
C ASN A 99 -8.62 -19.50 -8.45
N TRP A 100 -8.50 -20.44 -9.37
CA TRP A 100 -9.59 -20.81 -10.27
C TRP A 100 -10.46 -21.89 -9.62
N GLU A 101 -11.71 -21.55 -9.30
CA GLU A 101 -12.68 -22.44 -8.67
C GLU A 101 -13.65 -23.03 -9.70
N THR A 102 -13.11 -23.82 -10.62
CA THR A 102 -13.83 -24.54 -11.70
C THR A 102 -14.52 -23.64 -12.73
N THR A 103 -15.33 -22.66 -12.31
CA THR A 103 -16.16 -21.78 -13.14
C THR A 103 -15.82 -20.30 -13.01
N GLN A 104 -15.08 -19.89 -11.98
CA GLN A 104 -14.69 -18.49 -11.77
C GLN A 104 -13.36 -18.35 -11.05
N TRP A 105 -12.76 -17.17 -11.17
CA TRP A 105 -11.68 -16.73 -10.30
C TRP A 105 -12.23 -16.28 -8.94
N ARG A 106 -11.51 -16.67 -7.89
CA ARG A 106 -11.73 -16.22 -6.52
C ARG A 106 -10.40 -15.85 -5.88
N LYS A 107 -10.37 -14.75 -5.12
CA LYS A 107 -9.22 -14.50 -4.23
C LYS A 107 -9.26 -15.46 -3.06
N GLY A 108 -8.20 -16.27 -2.93
CA GLY A 108 -7.98 -17.23 -1.83
C GLY A 108 -7.53 -16.58 -0.53
#